data_AF-A0A970GMZ9-F1
#
_entry.id   AF-A0A970GMZ9-F1
#
_cell.length_a   1.000
_cell.length_b   1.000
_cell.length_c   1.000
_cell.angle_alpha   90.00
_cell.angle_beta   90.00
_cell.angle_gamma   90.00
#
_symmetry.space_group_name_H-M   'P 1'
#
loop_
_entity.id
_entity.type
_entity.pdbx_description
1 polymer ?
#
loop_
_entity_poly.entity_id
_entity_poly.type
_entity_poly.pdbx_seq_one_letter_code
_entity_poly.pdbx_strand_id
1 'polypeptide(L)'
;MEFNLRQDIHASRFIFDCGVPLIHVPCYGVASYLITSVPELEYYQNGKNPLGDYLVDIVRNYTDDLFAWSKVIWDSSTIAWLVNPEWVPGI
;
A
#
# COMPACT_ATOMS: atom_id res chain seq x y z
N MET A 1 14.72 4.87 3.16
CA MET A 1 15.00 4.72 1.73
C MET A 1 13.86 3.93 1.13
N GLU A 2 13.30 4.37 0.01
CA GLU A 2 12.15 3.73 -0.65
C GLU A 2 12.54 2.32 -1.14
N PHE A 3 11.67 1.32 -0.95
CA PHE A 3 12.00 -0.09 -1.17
C PHE A 3 12.09 -0.46 -2.65
N ASN A 4 11.17 0.02 -3.49
CA ASN A 4 11.11 -0.28 -4.91
C ASN A 4 12.23 0.45 -5.68
N LEU A 5 12.47 1.73 -5.39
CA LEU A 5 13.45 2.59 -6.08
C LEU A 5 14.90 2.13 -5.89
N ARG A 6 15.21 1.46 -4.77
CA ARG A 6 16.56 0.95 -4.50
C ARG A 6 16.85 -0.39 -5.17
N GLN A 7 15.84 -1.12 -5.66
CA GLN A 7 16.05 -2.42 -6.29
C GLN A 7 16.73 -2.28 -7.65
N ASP A 8 16.42 -1.21 -8.39
CA ASP A 8 17.15 -0.79 -9.59
C ASP A 8 17.25 0.73 -9.66
N ILE A 9 18.41 1.26 -9.28
CA ILE A 9 18.65 2.70 -9.25
C ILE A 9 18.75 3.32 -10.65
N HIS A 10 19.16 2.55 -11.66
CA HIS A 10 19.29 3.04 -13.03
C HIS A 10 17.92 3.16 -13.68
N ALA A 11 17.07 2.14 -13.56
CA ALA A 11 15.70 2.19 -14.03
C ALA A 11 14.89 3.28 -13.31
N SER A 12 15.08 3.42 -12.00
CA SER A 12 14.43 4.46 -11.21
C SER A 12 14.77 5.87 -11.72
N ARG A 13 16.06 6.17 -11.90
CA ARG A 13 16.50 7.46 -12.48
C ARG A 13 15.92 7.68 -13.87
N PHE A 14 15.97 6.67 -14.72
CA PHE A 14 15.42 6.76 -16.07
C PHE A 14 13.94 7.13 -16.08
N ILE A 15 13.10 6.50 -15.25
CA ILE A 15 11.67 6.81 -15.17
C ILE A 15 11.41 8.25 -14.70
N PHE A 16 12.23 8.78 -13.79
CA PHE A 16 12.12 10.19 -13.38
C PHE A 16 12.59 11.18 -14.46
N ASP A 17 13.56 10.79 -15.31
CA ASP A 17 14.21 11.68 -16.27
C ASP A 17 13.63 11.59 -17.71
N CYS A 18 12.83 10.56 -18.04
CA CYS A 18 12.42 10.29 -19.43
C CYS A 18 11.23 11.13 -19.94
N GLY A 19 10.68 12.03 -19.11
CA GLY A 19 9.68 13.02 -19.53
C GLY A 19 8.25 12.48 -19.71
N VAL A 20 7.98 11.24 -19.31
CA VAL A 20 6.62 10.70 -19.27
C VAL A 20 5.80 11.40 -18.17
N PRO A 21 4.46 11.50 -18.31
CA PRO A 21 3.61 11.96 -17.22
C PRO A 21 3.63 10.93 -16.08
N LEU A 22 4.55 11.11 -15.14
CA LEU A 22 4.76 10.23 -14.00
C LEU A 22 4.02 10.76 -12.77
N ILE A 23 3.21 9.90 -12.16
CA ILE A 23 2.63 10.13 -10.85
C ILE A 23 3.35 9.22 -9.87
N HIS A 24 4.09 9.82 -8.95
CA HIS A 24 4.83 9.11 -7.94
C HIS A 24 4.09 9.23 -6.61
N VAL A 25 3.65 8.10 -6.06
CA VAL A 25 3.09 8.02 -4.70
C VAL A 25 4.20 7.55 -3.76
N PRO A 26 4.79 8.44 -2.94
CA PRO A 26 5.87 8.04 -2.06
C PRO A 26 5.37 7.05 -1.02
N CYS A 27 6.14 5.99 -0.78
CA CYS A 27 5.85 5.11 0.34
C CYS A 27 5.90 5.91 1.65
N TYR A 28 7.09 6.33 2.08
CA TYR A 28 7.27 7.03 3.36
C TYR A 28 6.70 8.45 3.33
N GLY A 29 5.95 8.81 4.37
CA GLY A 29 5.35 10.14 4.52
C GLY A 29 4.09 10.38 3.71
N VAL A 30 3.65 9.42 2.89
CA VAL A 30 2.36 9.47 2.18
C VAL A 30 1.63 8.14 2.35
N ALA A 31 2.00 7.10 1.61
CA ALA A 31 1.34 5.80 1.71
C ALA A 31 1.57 5.11 3.08
N SER A 32 2.60 5.50 3.83
CA SER A 32 2.84 5.03 5.20
C SER A 32 1.71 5.32 6.17
N TYR A 33 0.87 6.31 5.87
CA TYR A 33 -0.29 6.67 6.69
C TYR A 33 -1.53 5.84 6.37
N LEU A 34 -1.53 5.10 5.24
CA LEU A 34 -2.59 4.17 4.91
C LEU A 34 -2.39 2.88 5.72
N ILE A 35 -3.03 2.81 6.88
CA ILE A 35 -2.95 1.70 7.81
C ILE A 35 -4.31 1.05 7.99
N THR A 36 -4.31 -0.24 8.31
CA THR A 36 -5.52 -0.98 8.71
C THR A 36 -5.20 -1.96 9.84
N SER A 37 -6.22 -2.38 10.56
CA SER A 37 -6.14 -3.38 11.62
C SER A 37 -6.69 -4.74 11.17
N VAL A 38 -6.29 -5.82 11.85
CA VAL A 38 -6.85 -7.15 11.58
C VAL A 38 -8.38 -7.20 11.74
N PRO A 39 -8.99 -6.59 12.79
CA PRO A 39 -10.45 -6.56 12.90
C PRO A 39 -11.16 -5.87 11.72
N GLU A 40 -10.60 -4.79 11.17
CA GLU A 40 -11.16 -4.15 9.97
C GLU A 40 -11.12 -5.08 8.77
N LEU A 41 -9.98 -5.75 8.55
CA LEU A 41 -9.82 -6.70 7.45
C LEU A 41 -10.75 -7.91 7.61
N GLU A 42 -10.86 -8.47 8.81
CA GLU A 42 -11.79 -9.57 9.10
C GLU A 42 -13.24 -9.16 8.83
N TYR A 43 -13.64 -7.95 9.24
CA TYR A 43 -14.99 -7.44 9.02
C TYR A 43 -15.28 -7.20 7.53
N TYR A 44 -14.33 -6.61 6.78
CA TYR A 44 -14.57 -6.19 5.40
C TYR A 44 -14.21 -7.22 4.34
N GLN A 45 -13.38 -8.23 4.60
CA GLN A 45 -12.87 -9.14 3.56
C GLN A 45 -13.13 -10.62 3.83
N ASN A 46 -13.24 -11.03 5.10
CA ASN A 46 -13.36 -12.44 5.44
C ASN A 46 -14.70 -13.03 4.97
N GLY A 47 -14.66 -14.22 4.38
CA GLY A 47 -15.80 -14.94 3.81
C GLY A 47 -16.34 -14.35 2.50
N LYS A 48 -15.75 -13.29 1.95
CA LYS A 48 -16.25 -12.68 0.71
C LYS A 48 -15.79 -13.42 -0.54
N ASN A 49 -14.55 -13.89 -0.56
CA ASN A 49 -13.96 -14.69 -1.63
C ASN A 49 -12.59 -15.25 -1.19
N PRO A 50 -12.06 -16.27 -1.87
CA PRO A 50 -10.79 -16.91 -1.48
C PRO A 50 -9.58 -15.98 -1.46
N LEU A 51 -9.56 -14.92 -2.27
CA LEU A 51 -8.47 -13.94 -2.26
C LEU A 51 -8.54 -13.06 -1.00
N GLY A 52 -9.74 -12.61 -0.62
CA GLY A 52 -9.97 -11.86 0.60
C GLY A 52 -9.54 -12.65 1.84
N ASP A 53 -9.96 -13.90 1.92
CA ASP A 53 -9.61 -14.81 3.02
C ASP A 53 -8.08 -14.98 3.12
N TYR A 54 -7.42 -15.25 1.99
CA TYR A 54 -5.97 -15.35 1.91
C TYR A 54 -5.26 -14.07 2.38
N LEU A 55 -5.73 -12.89 1.94
CA LEU A 55 -5.14 -11.61 2.32
C LEU A 55 -5.32 -11.28 3.81
N VAL A 56 -6.46 -11.64 4.40
CA VAL A 56 -6.70 -11.51 5.85
C VAL A 56 -5.73 -12.41 6.61
N ASP A 57 -5.59 -13.67 6.19
CA ASP A 57 -4.74 -14.66 6.84
C ASP A 57 -3.26 -14.25 6.86
N ILE A 58 -2.72 -13.74 5.75
CA ILE A 58 -1.31 -13.29 5.72
C ILE A 58 -1.06 -12.08 6.63
N VAL A 59 -2.03 -11.18 6.79
CA VAL A 59 -1.88 -10.01 7.67
C VAL A 59 -2.00 -10.43 9.14
N ARG A 60 -2.94 -11.33 9.46
CA ARG A 60 -3.11 -11.89 10.80
C ARG A 60 -1.85 -12.59 11.30
N ASN A 61 -1.13 -13.27 10.41
CA ASN A 61 0.11 -13.99 10.73
C ASN A 61 1.38 -13.15 10.58
N TYR A 62 1.26 -11.82 10.39
CA TYR A 62 2.41 -10.95 10.16
C TYR A 62 3.21 -10.63 11.45
N THR A 63 2.57 -10.76 12.61
CA THR A 63 3.16 -10.44 13.93
C THR A 63 2.62 -11.42 14.98
N ASP A 64 3.43 -11.72 15.99
CA ASP A 64 3.03 -12.59 17.11
C ASP A 64 2.14 -11.85 18.14
N ASP A 65 2.10 -10.51 18.10
CA ASP A 65 1.24 -9.68 18.94
C ASP A 65 0.37 -8.77 18.08
N LEU A 66 -0.95 -8.98 18.19
CA LEU A 66 -1.98 -8.24 17.46
C LEU A 66 -2.62 -7.12 18.30
N PHE A 67 -2.32 -7.02 19.59
CA PHE A 67 -2.98 -6.05 20.46
C PHE A 67 -2.64 -4.61 20.03
N ALA A 68 -3.66 -3.84 19.67
CA ALA A 68 -3.53 -2.48 19.14
C ALA A 68 -2.56 -2.36 17.94
N TRP A 69 -2.34 -3.45 17.20
CA TRP A 69 -1.45 -3.48 16.05
C TRP A 69 -2.18 -3.06 14.77
N SER A 70 -1.46 -2.42 13.86
CA SER A 70 -1.95 -2.06 12.53
C SER A 70 -0.87 -2.28 11.49
N LYS A 71 -1.31 -2.63 10.29
CA LYS A 71 -0.46 -2.87 9.12
C LYS A 71 -0.60 -1.72 8.14
N VAL A 72 0.54 -1.18 7.71
CA VAL A 72 0.61 -0.29 6.56
C VAL A 72 0.35 -1.07 5.27
N ILE A 73 -0.49 -0.54 4.38
CA ILE A 73 -0.77 -1.08 3.05
C ILE A 73 -0.33 -0.05 2.00
N TRP A 74 0.90 -0.18 1.52
CA TRP A 74 1.52 0.81 0.63
C TRP A 74 0.91 0.79 -0.77
N ASP A 75 0.82 -0.38 -1.40
CA ASP A 75 0.57 -0.51 -2.84
C ASP A 75 -0.86 -0.09 -3.23
N SER A 76 -1.84 -0.33 -2.36
CA SER A 76 -3.24 0.04 -2.59
C SER A 76 -3.45 1.54 -2.76
N SER A 77 -2.58 2.38 -2.19
CA SER A 77 -2.67 3.85 -2.32
C SER A 77 -2.55 4.32 -3.78
N THR A 78 -1.70 3.66 -4.57
CA THR A 78 -1.50 4.01 -5.99
C THR A 78 -2.75 3.69 -6.81
N ILE A 79 -3.39 2.56 -6.54
CA ILE A 79 -4.64 2.17 -7.21
C ILE A 79 -5.80 3.06 -6.75
N ALA A 80 -5.86 3.43 -5.47
CA ALA A 80 -6.87 4.34 -4.94
C ALA A 80 -6.83 5.70 -5.67
N TRP A 81 -5.63 6.27 -5.86
CA TRP A 81 -5.45 7.49 -6.65
C TRP A 81 -5.92 7.32 -8.10
N LEU A 82 -5.60 6.20 -8.74
CA LEU A 82 -6.01 5.92 -10.12
C LEU A 82 -7.53 5.82 -10.27
N VAL A 83 -8.20 5.21 -9.29
CA VAL A 83 -9.66 5.06 -9.26
C VAL A 83 -10.35 6.41 -9.00
N ASN A 84 -9.87 7.15 -8.00
CA ASN A 84 -10.36 8.49 -7.69
C ASN A 84 -9.24 9.35 -7.06
N PRO A 85 -8.70 10.33 -7.80
CA PRO A 85 -7.66 11.22 -7.29
C PRO A 85 -8.07 12.03 -6.06
N GLU A 86 -9.37 12.27 -5.85
CA GLU A 86 -9.88 13.02 -4.69
C GLU A 86 -9.75 12.27 -3.36
N TRP A 87 -9.51 10.95 -3.39
CA TRP A 87 -9.29 10.15 -2.18
C TRP A 87 -7.91 10.33 -1.55
N VAL A 88 -6.97 10.91 -2.30
CA VAL A 88 -5.63 11.22 -1.81
C VAL A 88 -5.56 12.72 -1.56
N PRO A 89 -4.96 13.18 -0.44
CA PRO A 89 -4.73 14.61 -0.23
C PRO A 89 -4.07 15.21 -1.47
N GLY A 90 -4.59 16.34 -1.95
CA GLY A 90 -4.17 16.94 -3.21
C GLY A 90 -2.64 17.06 -3.30
N ILE A 91 -2.10 16.60 -4.41
CA ILE A 91 -0.73 16.90 -4.87
C ILE A 91 -0.68 18.37 -5.31
#